data_AF-A0A091MXZ7-F1
#
_entry.id   AF-A0A091MXZ7-F1
#
_cell.length_a   1.000
_cell.length_b   1.000
_cell.length_c   1.000
_cell.angle_alpha   90.00
_cell.angle_beta   90.00
_cell.angle_gamma   90.00
#
_symmetry.space_group_name_H-M   'P 1'
#
loop_
_entity.id
_entity.type
_entity.pdbx_description
1 polymer ?
#
loop_
_entity_poly.entity_id
_entity_poly.type
_entity_poly.pdbx_seq_one_letter_code
_entity_poly.pdbx_strand_id
1 'polypeptide(L)'
;GFNVIRLLSGSAVALVIAPTVLLTMLASAERGCPKGCRCEGKMVYCESQKLQEIPSSISAGCLGLSLRYNSLQKLKYNQFKGLNQLTWLYLDHNHISNIDENAFSGIRRLKELILSSNRISYFLNNTFRPVTNLRNLDLSYNQLQSLGSEQFRGLRKLLSLHLRSNSLRTIPVRIFQDCRNLELLDLGYNRIRSLARNVFAGMIRLKELHLEHNQFSKLNLALFPRLVSLQNLYLQWNKISVIGQTMSWTWSSLQRLDLSGNEIEAFSGPSVFQCVPNLQRLNLDSNKLTFIGQEILDSWISLNDISLAGNIWECSRNICSLVNWLKSFKGLRENTIICASPKELQGVNVIDAVKNYSICGKSTTERFELARALPKPTFKPKLSRPKHDSKAPLPPTVGAAEPSSEPEHDTEHISFHKIIAGSVALFLSVLVILLVIYVSWKRYPASMKQLQQRSLMRRHRKKKRQSLKQMTPSTQEFYVDYKPTNTETSEMLLNGTGPCTYNKSGSRECEV
;
A
#
# COMPACT_ATOMS: atom_id res chain seq x y z
N GLY A 1 12.74 -52.20 -83.37
CA GLY A 1 11.84 -51.36 -82.55
C GLY A 1 12.54 -50.05 -82.25
N PHE A 2 11.89 -48.91 -82.03
CA PHE A 2 10.47 -48.66 -81.68
C PHE A 2 9.98 -49.40 -80.43
N ASN A 3 9.25 -48.67 -79.57
CA ASN A 3 8.43 -49.12 -78.44
C ASN A 3 9.12 -49.65 -77.17
N VAL A 4 9.89 -48.81 -76.47
CA VAL A 4 9.88 -48.76 -74.98
C VAL A 4 9.95 -47.31 -74.45
N ILE A 5 9.06 -46.43 -74.95
CA ILE A 5 8.76 -45.13 -74.33
C ILE A 5 7.23 -45.03 -74.25
N ARG A 6 6.72 -44.50 -73.11
CA ARG A 6 5.31 -44.48 -72.64
C ARG A 6 4.83 -45.77 -71.94
N LEU A 7 5.20 -45.98 -70.68
CA LEU A 7 4.22 -46.41 -69.64
C LEU A 7 4.60 -46.12 -68.16
N LEU A 8 5.39 -45.07 -67.89
CA LEU A 8 5.42 -44.46 -66.56
C LEU A 8 4.75 -43.09 -66.63
N SER A 9 3.48 -43.07 -66.24
CA SER A 9 2.62 -41.89 -66.20
C SER A 9 2.99 -40.95 -65.04
N GLY A 10 2.46 -39.73 -65.06
CA GLY A 10 2.81 -38.66 -64.10
C GLY A 10 2.56 -38.95 -62.61
N SER A 11 1.93 -40.09 -62.29
CA SER A 11 1.69 -40.55 -60.92
C SER A 11 2.96 -40.64 -60.06
N ALA A 12 4.10 -41.05 -60.62
CA ALA A 12 5.34 -41.18 -59.86
C ALA A 12 5.92 -39.82 -59.43
N VAL A 13 5.85 -38.82 -60.31
CA VAL A 13 6.27 -37.43 -60.01
C VAL A 13 5.30 -36.80 -59.01
N ALA A 14 3.99 -37.03 -59.19
CA ALA A 14 2.98 -36.60 -58.22
C ALA A 14 3.19 -37.23 -56.83
N LEU A 15 3.62 -38.50 -56.74
CA LEU A 15 3.84 -39.21 -55.47
C LEU A 15 4.98 -38.66 -54.60
N VAL A 16 5.94 -37.93 -55.18
CA VAL A 16 7.04 -37.27 -54.43
C VAL A 16 6.76 -35.78 -54.23
N ILE A 17 6.15 -35.11 -55.22
CA ILE A 17 5.80 -33.69 -55.12
C ILE A 17 4.60 -33.48 -54.19
N ALA A 18 3.58 -34.34 -54.19
CA ALA A 18 2.41 -34.20 -53.31
C ALA A 18 2.78 -34.20 -51.81
N PRO A 19 3.55 -35.16 -51.25
CA PRO A 19 3.91 -35.11 -49.83
C PRO A 19 4.88 -33.98 -49.49
N THR A 20 5.77 -33.56 -50.41
CA THR A 20 6.70 -32.44 -50.14
C THR A 20 5.98 -31.08 -50.21
N VAL A 21 5.06 -30.89 -51.16
CA VAL A 21 4.14 -29.73 -51.20
C VAL A 21 3.17 -29.76 -50.02
N LEU A 22 2.70 -30.93 -49.59
CA LEU A 22 1.85 -31.04 -48.40
C LEU A 22 2.63 -30.71 -47.12
N LEU A 23 3.89 -31.16 -46.98
CA LEU A 23 4.75 -30.77 -45.85
C LEU A 23 5.05 -29.26 -45.85
N THR A 24 5.37 -28.65 -47.00
CA THR A 24 5.61 -27.21 -47.07
C THR A 24 4.32 -26.40 -46.86
N MET A 25 3.16 -26.86 -47.32
CA MET A 25 1.86 -26.25 -47.01
C MET A 25 1.50 -26.38 -45.53
N LEU A 26 1.76 -27.52 -44.90
CA LEU A 26 1.55 -27.74 -43.46
C LEU A 26 2.50 -26.89 -42.60
N ALA A 27 3.75 -26.70 -43.04
CA ALA A 27 4.69 -25.76 -42.44
C ALA A 27 4.27 -24.29 -42.67
N SER A 28 3.63 -23.99 -43.81
CA SER A 28 3.16 -22.65 -44.18
C SER A 28 1.81 -22.27 -43.55
N ALA A 29 1.25 -23.09 -42.66
CA ALA A 29 0.04 -22.79 -41.89
C ALA A 29 0.26 -21.75 -40.78
N GLU A 30 1.46 -21.13 -40.69
CA GLU A 30 1.68 -19.94 -39.88
C GLU A 30 0.85 -18.76 -40.41
N ARG A 31 -0.31 -18.54 -39.78
CA ARG A 31 -1.13 -17.35 -40.03
C ARG A 31 -0.27 -16.10 -39.86
N GLY A 32 -0.11 -15.35 -40.95
CA GLY A 32 0.72 -14.14 -40.99
C GLY A 32 0.33 -13.12 -39.91
N CYS A 33 1.33 -12.39 -39.41
CA CYS A 33 1.18 -11.42 -38.32
C CYS A 33 -0.01 -10.46 -38.60
N PRO A 34 -0.92 -10.23 -37.63
CA PRO A 34 -2.10 -9.40 -37.88
C PRO A 34 -1.71 -7.98 -38.27
N LYS A 35 -2.41 -7.40 -39.25
CA LYS A 35 -2.11 -6.07 -39.80
C LYS A 35 -2.03 -5.01 -38.70
N GLY A 36 -0.90 -4.32 -38.61
CA GLY A 36 -0.62 -3.29 -37.60
C GLY A 36 0.05 -3.81 -36.32
N CYS A 37 0.03 -5.12 -36.05
CA CYS A 37 0.68 -5.72 -34.88
C CYS A 37 2.16 -6.03 -35.14
N ARG A 38 2.94 -6.11 -34.06
CA ARG A 38 4.32 -6.61 -34.06
C ARG A 38 4.32 -8.06 -33.58
N CYS A 39 4.97 -8.97 -34.31
CA CYS A 39 5.09 -10.37 -33.92
C CYS A 39 6.57 -10.73 -33.72
N GLU A 40 6.87 -11.37 -32.59
CA GLU A 40 8.22 -11.79 -32.20
C GLU A 40 8.18 -13.30 -31.94
N GLY A 41 8.46 -14.09 -32.97
CA GLY A 41 8.25 -15.54 -32.95
C GLY A 41 6.79 -15.88 -32.60
N LYS A 42 6.59 -16.44 -31.40
CA LYS A 42 5.27 -16.86 -30.89
C LYS A 42 4.57 -15.81 -30.01
N MET A 43 5.11 -14.59 -29.94
CA MET A 43 4.56 -13.48 -29.16
C MET A 43 3.90 -12.45 -30.09
N VAL A 44 2.70 -11.96 -29.76
CA VAL A 44 1.93 -11.05 -30.61
C VAL A 44 1.56 -9.78 -29.85
N TYR A 45 2.03 -8.64 -30.33
CA TYR A 45 1.83 -7.31 -29.74
C TYR A 45 0.94 -6.45 -30.65
N CYS A 46 -0.35 -6.43 -30.34
CA CYS A 46 -1.39 -5.67 -31.03
C CYS A 46 -1.81 -4.42 -30.24
N GLU A 47 -0.83 -3.58 -29.87
CA GLU A 47 -1.04 -2.47 -28.92
C GLU A 47 -1.36 -1.13 -29.60
N SER A 48 -2.08 -0.23 -28.90
CA SER A 48 -2.34 1.18 -29.30
C SER A 48 -3.03 1.41 -30.67
N GLN A 49 -3.62 0.36 -31.25
CA GLN A 49 -4.21 0.38 -32.61
C GLN A 49 -5.69 0.80 -32.64
N LYS A 50 -6.28 1.16 -31.49
CA LYS A 50 -7.72 1.48 -31.33
C LYS A 50 -8.65 0.30 -31.72
N LEU A 51 -8.16 -0.93 -31.66
CA LEU A 51 -8.91 -2.13 -32.03
C LEU A 51 -10.21 -2.24 -31.20
N GLN A 52 -11.34 -2.45 -31.88
CA GLN A 52 -12.64 -2.67 -31.24
C GLN A 52 -12.96 -4.16 -31.07
N GLU A 53 -12.38 -5.00 -31.91
CA GLU A 53 -12.43 -6.47 -31.84
C GLU A 53 -11.03 -7.08 -31.91
N ILE A 54 -10.89 -8.35 -31.53
CA ILE A 54 -9.60 -9.06 -31.48
C ILE A 54 -9.29 -9.65 -32.88
N PRO A 55 -8.07 -9.46 -33.43
CA PRO A 55 -7.73 -9.94 -34.77
C PRO A 55 -7.85 -11.47 -34.91
N SER A 56 -8.49 -11.92 -36.00
CA SER A 56 -8.73 -13.34 -36.27
C SER A 56 -7.51 -14.12 -36.79
N SER A 57 -6.48 -13.42 -37.32
CA SER A 57 -5.29 -14.05 -37.90
C SER A 57 -4.22 -14.47 -36.88
N ILE A 58 -4.51 -14.46 -35.58
CA ILE A 58 -3.58 -14.94 -34.56
C ILE A 58 -3.38 -16.46 -34.73
N SER A 59 -2.12 -16.92 -34.72
CA SER A 59 -1.75 -18.33 -34.82
C SER A 59 -2.08 -19.12 -33.55
N ALA A 60 -2.50 -20.38 -33.70
CA ALA A 60 -2.77 -21.31 -32.60
C ALA A 60 -1.51 -21.62 -31.75
N GLY A 61 -0.32 -21.42 -32.31
CA GLY A 61 0.96 -21.55 -31.63
C GLY A 61 1.35 -20.36 -30.74
N CYS A 62 0.51 -19.31 -30.67
CA CYS A 62 0.76 -18.11 -29.87
C CYS A 62 0.95 -18.43 -28.38
N LEU A 63 2.07 -17.97 -27.80
CA LEU A 63 2.45 -18.15 -26.40
C LEU A 63 2.09 -16.92 -25.54
N GLY A 64 1.89 -15.76 -26.13
CA GLY A 64 1.51 -14.54 -25.42
C GLY A 64 0.95 -13.46 -26.34
N LEU A 65 -0.13 -12.81 -25.89
CA LEU A 65 -0.93 -11.88 -26.68
C LEU A 65 -1.14 -10.58 -25.89
N SER A 66 -0.66 -9.46 -26.45
CA SER A 66 -0.91 -8.12 -25.93
C SER A 66 -1.90 -7.37 -26.82
N LEU A 67 -2.95 -6.84 -26.21
CA LEU A 67 -4.01 -6.04 -26.82
C LEU A 67 -4.21 -4.72 -26.05
N ARG A 68 -3.14 -4.25 -25.40
CA ARG A 68 -3.13 -3.05 -24.55
C ARG A 68 -3.47 -1.76 -25.29
N TYR A 69 -4.04 -0.78 -24.59
CA TYR A 69 -4.31 0.57 -25.09
C TYR A 69 -5.21 0.61 -26.35
N ASN A 70 -6.17 -0.31 -26.44
CA ASN A 70 -7.14 -0.40 -27.55
C ASN A 70 -8.53 0.11 -27.12
N SER A 71 -9.57 -0.27 -27.86
CA SER A 71 -10.96 0.14 -27.64
C SER A 71 -11.90 -1.07 -27.53
N LEU A 72 -11.39 -2.23 -27.09
CA LEU A 72 -12.19 -3.45 -26.87
C LEU A 72 -13.26 -3.16 -25.81
N GLN A 73 -14.53 -3.49 -26.09
CA GLN A 73 -15.66 -3.21 -25.20
C GLN A 73 -16.24 -4.46 -24.52
N LYS A 74 -16.06 -5.63 -25.14
CA LYS A 74 -16.62 -6.91 -24.69
C LYS A 74 -15.75 -8.09 -25.08
N LEU A 75 -15.71 -9.12 -24.22
CA LEU A 75 -15.12 -10.42 -24.55
C LEU A 75 -16.26 -11.42 -24.82
N LYS A 76 -16.33 -11.93 -26.04
CA LYS A 76 -17.40 -12.82 -26.53
C LYS A 76 -17.24 -14.26 -26.02
N TYR A 77 -18.29 -15.07 -26.15
CA TYR A 77 -18.23 -16.53 -25.97
C TYR A 77 -17.06 -17.16 -26.75
N ASN A 78 -16.25 -18.00 -26.09
CA ASN A 78 -15.10 -18.70 -26.70
C ASN A 78 -14.08 -17.78 -27.41
N GLN A 79 -13.97 -16.49 -27.05
CA GLN A 79 -13.18 -15.48 -27.78
C GLN A 79 -11.70 -15.85 -28.06
N PHE A 80 -11.08 -16.67 -27.21
CA PHE A 80 -9.68 -17.11 -27.35
C PHE A 80 -9.53 -18.61 -27.74
N LYS A 81 -10.63 -19.28 -28.14
CA LYS A 81 -10.62 -20.70 -28.52
C LYS A 81 -9.67 -20.95 -29.69
N GLY A 82 -8.78 -21.94 -29.53
CA GLY A 82 -7.73 -22.26 -30.50
C GLY A 82 -6.35 -21.70 -30.13
N LEU A 83 -6.26 -20.67 -29.27
CA LEU A 83 -4.99 -20.17 -28.72
C LEU A 83 -4.50 -21.05 -27.56
N ASN A 84 -4.55 -22.38 -27.75
CA ASN A 84 -4.41 -23.37 -26.67
C ASN A 84 -3.02 -23.35 -25.99
N GLN A 85 -2.04 -22.70 -26.62
CA GLN A 85 -0.67 -22.54 -26.10
C GLN A 85 -0.46 -21.25 -25.28
N LEU A 86 -1.46 -20.35 -25.23
CA LEU A 86 -1.33 -19.02 -24.63
C LEU A 86 -0.97 -19.09 -23.13
N THR A 87 0.08 -18.36 -22.73
CA THR A 87 0.61 -18.36 -21.37
C THR A 87 0.43 -17.02 -20.65
N TRP A 88 0.39 -15.90 -21.37
CA TRP A 88 0.00 -14.59 -20.84
C TRP A 88 -0.93 -13.84 -21.81
N LEU A 89 -1.84 -13.05 -21.26
CA LEU A 89 -2.85 -12.29 -22.00
C LEU A 89 -3.02 -10.90 -21.36
N TYR A 90 -2.67 -9.85 -22.11
CA TYR A 90 -2.79 -8.46 -21.67
C TYR A 90 -3.91 -7.75 -22.40
N LEU A 91 -4.91 -7.29 -21.65
CA LEU A 91 -6.13 -6.63 -22.12
C LEU A 91 -6.37 -5.29 -21.40
N ASP A 92 -5.37 -4.80 -20.66
CA ASP A 92 -5.48 -3.56 -19.90
C ASP A 92 -5.57 -2.30 -20.78
N HIS A 93 -6.02 -1.21 -20.17
CA HIS A 93 -6.22 0.08 -20.82
C HIS A 93 -7.16 0.00 -22.04
N ASN A 94 -8.27 -0.72 -21.86
CA ASN A 94 -9.34 -0.90 -22.83
C ASN A 94 -10.67 -0.36 -22.25
N HIS A 95 -11.78 -0.69 -22.90
CA HIS A 95 -13.12 -0.27 -22.50
C HIS A 95 -14.03 -1.44 -22.10
N ILE A 96 -13.44 -2.59 -21.72
CA ILE A 96 -14.16 -3.83 -21.47
C ILE A 96 -15.10 -3.64 -20.28
N SER A 97 -16.41 -3.75 -20.52
CA SER A 97 -17.45 -3.73 -19.48
C SER A 97 -18.13 -5.08 -19.30
N ASN A 98 -18.18 -5.91 -20.35
CA ASN A 98 -18.91 -7.17 -20.37
C ASN A 98 -17.98 -8.33 -20.80
N ILE A 99 -18.00 -9.42 -20.02
CA ILE A 99 -17.18 -10.61 -20.26
C ILE A 99 -18.10 -11.83 -20.17
N ASP A 100 -18.15 -12.61 -21.24
CA ASP A 100 -18.87 -13.90 -21.29
C ASP A 100 -18.28 -14.92 -20.30
N GLU A 101 -19.12 -15.76 -19.69
CA GLU A 101 -18.70 -16.82 -18.75
C GLU A 101 -17.63 -17.74 -19.37
N ASN A 102 -17.71 -17.98 -20.68
CA ASN A 102 -16.83 -18.86 -21.43
C ASN A 102 -15.81 -18.09 -22.30
N ALA A 103 -15.62 -16.78 -22.08
CA ALA A 103 -14.66 -15.98 -22.85
C ALA A 103 -13.25 -16.57 -22.84
N PHE A 104 -12.78 -17.01 -21.66
CA PHE A 104 -11.45 -17.61 -21.45
C PHE A 104 -11.42 -19.13 -21.65
N SER A 105 -12.43 -19.71 -22.30
CA SER A 105 -12.43 -21.14 -22.65
C SER A 105 -11.34 -21.47 -23.68
N GLY A 106 -10.80 -22.69 -23.60
CA GLY A 106 -9.71 -23.19 -24.45
C GLY A 106 -8.29 -22.85 -23.98
N ILE A 107 -8.05 -21.65 -23.43
CA ILE A 107 -6.70 -21.16 -23.04
C ILE A 107 -6.19 -21.72 -21.69
N ARG A 108 -6.31 -23.03 -21.48
CA ARG A 108 -5.99 -23.73 -20.20
C ARG A 108 -4.53 -23.58 -19.74
N ARG A 109 -3.60 -23.18 -20.61
CA ARG A 109 -2.18 -22.97 -20.28
C ARG A 109 -1.87 -21.57 -19.71
N LEU A 110 -2.86 -20.68 -19.63
CA LEU A 110 -2.70 -19.31 -19.17
C LEU A 110 -2.19 -19.26 -17.72
N LYS A 111 -1.13 -18.50 -17.50
CA LYS A 111 -0.48 -18.21 -16.20
C LYS A 111 -0.69 -16.78 -15.76
N GLU A 112 -0.94 -15.86 -16.68
CA GLU A 112 -1.08 -14.44 -16.38
C GLU A 112 -2.20 -13.81 -17.21
N LEU A 113 -3.08 -13.07 -16.52
CA LEU A 113 -4.21 -12.37 -17.12
C LEU A 113 -4.29 -10.96 -16.54
N ILE A 114 -4.06 -9.95 -17.38
CA ILE A 114 -4.08 -8.54 -16.99
C ILE A 114 -5.30 -7.89 -17.66
N LEU A 115 -6.28 -7.49 -16.85
CA LEU A 115 -7.56 -6.87 -17.23
C LEU A 115 -7.73 -5.48 -16.59
N SER A 116 -6.67 -4.90 -16.03
CA SER A 116 -6.72 -3.63 -15.32
C SER A 116 -7.03 -2.42 -16.21
N SER A 117 -7.38 -1.29 -15.60
CA SER A 117 -7.75 -0.06 -16.34
C SER A 117 -8.83 -0.30 -17.41
N ASN A 118 -9.91 -0.97 -17.01
CA ASN A 118 -11.08 -1.28 -17.85
C ASN A 118 -12.37 -0.75 -17.19
N ARG A 119 -13.55 -1.25 -17.61
CA ARG A 119 -14.87 -0.79 -17.15
C ARG A 119 -15.71 -1.94 -16.56
N ILE A 120 -15.05 -3.01 -16.10
CA ILE A 120 -15.72 -4.23 -15.63
C ILE A 120 -16.40 -3.93 -14.29
N SER A 121 -17.73 -4.08 -14.25
CA SER A 121 -18.55 -3.77 -13.06
C SER A 121 -18.98 -5.03 -12.27
N TYR A 122 -19.01 -6.18 -12.94
CA TYR A 122 -19.22 -7.50 -12.37
C TYR A 122 -18.51 -8.56 -13.23
N PHE A 123 -18.31 -9.75 -12.67
CA PHE A 123 -18.02 -10.97 -13.42
C PHE A 123 -19.22 -11.91 -13.30
N LEU A 124 -19.41 -12.77 -14.29
CA LEU A 124 -20.29 -13.92 -14.11
C LEU A 124 -19.59 -14.94 -13.19
N ASN A 125 -20.40 -15.75 -12.52
CA ASN A 125 -19.87 -16.93 -11.85
C ASN A 125 -19.08 -17.76 -12.86
N ASN A 126 -18.06 -18.47 -12.38
CA ASN A 126 -17.25 -19.40 -13.17
C ASN A 126 -16.33 -18.82 -14.27
N THR A 127 -16.34 -17.51 -14.57
CA THR A 127 -15.51 -16.91 -15.65
C THR A 127 -14.03 -17.33 -15.63
N PHE A 128 -13.45 -17.57 -14.45
CA PHE A 128 -12.06 -18.02 -14.30
C PHE A 128 -11.85 -19.54 -14.17
N ARG A 129 -12.91 -20.36 -14.11
CA ARG A 129 -12.79 -21.85 -14.04
C ARG A 129 -12.00 -22.47 -15.21
N PRO A 130 -12.03 -21.96 -16.46
CA PRO A 130 -11.24 -22.55 -17.55
C PRO A 130 -9.72 -22.38 -17.39
N VAL A 131 -9.25 -21.44 -16.55
CA VAL A 131 -7.85 -20.98 -16.47
C VAL A 131 -7.21 -21.30 -15.12
N THR A 132 -7.37 -22.55 -14.66
CA THR A 132 -6.83 -23.06 -13.37
C THR A 132 -5.30 -23.03 -13.22
N ASN A 133 -4.56 -22.69 -14.28
CA ASN A 133 -3.10 -22.51 -14.25
C ASN A 133 -2.63 -21.07 -13.98
N LEU A 134 -3.55 -20.12 -13.78
CA LEU A 134 -3.22 -18.74 -13.42
C LEU A 134 -2.32 -18.66 -12.19
N ARG A 135 -1.39 -17.72 -12.24
CA ARG A 135 -0.40 -17.33 -11.23
C ARG A 135 -0.50 -15.83 -10.91
N ASN A 136 -0.74 -15.00 -11.92
CA ASN A 136 -1.04 -13.58 -11.73
C ASN A 136 -2.40 -13.24 -12.35
N LEU A 137 -3.25 -12.52 -11.61
CA LEU A 137 -4.53 -12.00 -12.07
C LEU A 137 -4.69 -10.55 -11.61
N ASP A 138 -4.65 -9.61 -12.55
CA ASP A 138 -4.82 -8.19 -12.28
C ASP A 138 -6.15 -7.66 -12.82
N LEU A 139 -7.01 -7.25 -11.87
CA LEU A 139 -8.34 -6.68 -12.08
C LEU A 139 -8.41 -5.22 -11.59
N SER A 140 -7.26 -4.58 -11.36
CA SER A 140 -7.17 -3.24 -10.77
C SER A 140 -7.78 -2.15 -11.65
N TYR A 141 -8.17 -1.01 -11.05
CA TYR A 141 -8.73 0.14 -11.77
C TYR A 141 -9.92 -0.22 -12.67
N ASN A 142 -10.82 -1.06 -12.13
CA ASN A 142 -12.10 -1.42 -12.73
C ASN A 142 -13.26 -0.83 -11.90
N GLN A 143 -14.49 -1.31 -12.09
CA GLN A 143 -15.71 -0.77 -11.48
C GLN A 143 -16.44 -1.81 -10.61
N LEU A 144 -15.72 -2.85 -10.17
CA LEU A 144 -16.29 -3.98 -9.43
C LEU A 144 -16.91 -3.50 -8.11
N GLN A 145 -18.21 -3.78 -7.92
CA GLN A 145 -18.94 -3.40 -6.69
C GLN A 145 -19.07 -4.56 -5.69
N SER A 146 -19.01 -5.79 -6.20
CA SER A 146 -19.07 -7.06 -5.48
C SER A 146 -18.26 -8.13 -6.23
N LEU A 147 -18.08 -9.28 -5.60
CA LEU A 147 -17.48 -10.48 -6.20
C LEU A 147 -18.44 -11.67 -5.98
N GLY A 148 -18.49 -12.62 -6.92
CA GLY A 148 -19.18 -13.89 -6.68
C GLY A 148 -18.45 -14.71 -5.60
N SER A 149 -19.19 -15.44 -4.76
CA SER A 149 -18.61 -16.29 -3.70
C SER A 149 -17.62 -17.33 -4.25
N GLU A 150 -17.87 -17.82 -5.46
CA GLU A 150 -17.08 -18.85 -6.15
C GLU A 150 -16.14 -18.28 -7.22
N GLN A 151 -15.92 -16.95 -7.27
CA GLN A 151 -15.24 -16.30 -8.40
C GLN A 151 -13.82 -16.84 -8.67
N PHE A 152 -13.09 -17.17 -7.61
CA PHE A 152 -11.72 -17.68 -7.67
C PHE A 152 -11.60 -19.19 -7.35
N ARG A 153 -12.73 -19.92 -7.38
CA ARG A 153 -12.77 -21.38 -7.15
C ARG A 153 -11.82 -22.11 -8.12
N GLY A 154 -11.00 -23.02 -7.60
CA GLY A 154 -10.06 -23.79 -8.38
C GLY A 154 -8.76 -23.08 -8.79
N LEU A 155 -8.56 -21.79 -8.49
CA LEU A 155 -7.33 -21.03 -8.81
C LEU A 155 -6.16 -21.37 -7.87
N ARG A 156 -5.88 -22.66 -7.67
CA ARG A 156 -4.91 -23.20 -6.70
C ARG A 156 -3.45 -22.84 -6.98
N LYS A 157 -3.13 -22.32 -8.16
CA LYS A 157 -1.79 -21.91 -8.58
C LYS A 157 -1.59 -20.38 -8.55
N LEU A 158 -2.62 -19.61 -8.15
CA LEU A 158 -2.56 -18.16 -8.07
C LEU A 158 -1.56 -17.74 -6.99
N LEU A 159 -0.68 -16.80 -7.32
CA LEU A 159 0.40 -16.25 -6.49
C LEU A 159 0.16 -14.77 -6.19
N SER A 160 -0.35 -14.01 -7.16
CA SER A 160 -0.77 -12.62 -7.00
C SER A 160 -2.18 -12.40 -7.50
N LEU A 161 -2.96 -11.62 -6.75
CA LEU A 161 -4.30 -11.17 -7.10
C LEU A 161 -4.45 -9.69 -6.78
N HIS A 162 -4.66 -8.88 -7.81
CA HIS A 162 -4.85 -7.44 -7.68
C HIS A 162 -6.31 -7.04 -7.98
N LEU A 163 -6.96 -6.42 -7.00
CA LEU A 163 -8.33 -5.90 -7.04
C LEU A 163 -8.36 -4.39 -6.68
N ARG A 164 -7.20 -3.74 -6.76
CA ARG A 164 -6.95 -2.33 -6.38
C ARG A 164 -7.88 -1.36 -7.09
N SER A 165 -8.25 -0.25 -6.45
CA SER A 165 -8.97 0.85 -7.10
C SER A 165 -10.27 0.42 -7.80
N ASN A 166 -11.06 -0.42 -7.11
CA ASN A 166 -12.39 -0.84 -7.54
C ASN A 166 -13.46 -0.11 -6.69
N SER A 167 -14.61 -0.72 -6.42
CA SER A 167 -15.64 -0.15 -5.54
C SER A 167 -16.29 -1.22 -4.65
N LEU A 168 -15.52 -2.25 -4.30
CA LEU A 168 -15.93 -3.36 -3.45
C LEU A 168 -16.33 -2.84 -2.06
N ARG A 169 -17.55 -3.16 -1.62
CA ARG A 169 -18.08 -2.76 -0.30
C ARG A 169 -17.91 -3.85 0.77
N THR A 170 -17.86 -5.11 0.33
CA THR A 170 -17.73 -6.32 1.14
C THR A 170 -16.93 -7.36 0.36
N ILE A 171 -16.34 -8.31 1.06
CA ILE A 171 -15.65 -9.48 0.49
C ILE A 171 -16.42 -10.74 0.94
N PRO A 172 -16.87 -11.62 0.02
CA PRO A 172 -17.58 -12.83 0.39
C PRO A 172 -16.74 -13.77 1.27
N VAL A 173 -17.37 -14.40 2.25
CA VAL A 173 -16.69 -15.37 3.12
C VAL A 173 -16.20 -16.56 2.28
N ARG A 174 -14.99 -17.07 2.57
CA ARG A 174 -14.35 -18.22 1.90
C ARG A 174 -14.00 -18.03 0.40
N ILE A 175 -14.17 -16.85 -0.20
CA ILE A 175 -13.85 -16.61 -1.63
C ILE A 175 -12.41 -17.00 -2.02
N PHE A 176 -11.47 -16.94 -1.08
CA PHE A 176 -10.07 -17.30 -1.27
C PHE A 176 -9.70 -18.74 -0.84
N GLN A 177 -10.67 -19.60 -0.48
CA GLN A 177 -10.42 -20.92 0.13
C GLN A 177 -9.59 -21.89 -0.74
N ASP A 178 -9.69 -21.79 -2.07
CA ASP A 178 -8.84 -22.55 -3.01
C ASP A 178 -7.51 -21.87 -3.34
N CYS A 179 -7.32 -20.58 -3.01
CA CYS A 179 -6.14 -19.77 -3.37
C CYS A 179 -4.93 -20.04 -2.44
N ARG A 180 -4.61 -21.32 -2.21
CA ARG A 180 -3.65 -21.78 -1.17
C ARG A 180 -2.18 -21.39 -1.40
N ASN A 181 -1.84 -20.95 -2.60
CA ASN A 181 -0.51 -20.48 -2.97
C ASN A 181 -0.42 -18.95 -3.12
N LEU A 182 -1.49 -18.21 -2.80
CA LEU A 182 -1.49 -16.76 -2.94
C LEU A 182 -0.48 -16.15 -1.96
N GLU A 183 0.45 -15.36 -2.47
CA GLU A 183 1.50 -14.67 -1.73
C GLU A 183 1.22 -13.17 -1.59
N LEU A 184 0.54 -12.57 -2.57
CA LEU A 184 0.13 -11.16 -2.56
C LEU A 184 -1.38 -11.02 -2.86
N LEU A 185 -2.08 -10.25 -2.03
CA LEU A 185 -3.47 -9.83 -2.24
C LEU A 185 -3.58 -8.31 -2.12
N ASP A 186 -3.98 -7.65 -3.21
CA ASP A 186 -4.25 -6.20 -3.21
C ASP A 186 -5.75 -5.90 -3.27
N LEU A 187 -6.27 -5.37 -2.16
CA LEU A 187 -7.64 -4.87 -1.99
C LEU A 187 -7.66 -3.35 -1.70
N GLY A 188 -6.54 -2.65 -1.87
CA GLY A 188 -6.40 -1.22 -1.60
C GLY A 188 -7.31 -0.36 -2.48
N TYR A 189 -7.61 0.86 -2.03
CA TYR A 189 -8.45 1.83 -2.75
C TYR A 189 -9.85 1.28 -3.10
N ASN A 190 -10.49 0.57 -2.16
CA ASN A 190 -11.86 0.07 -2.29
C ASN A 190 -12.80 0.81 -1.31
N ARG A 191 -13.94 0.20 -0.95
CA ARG A 191 -14.95 0.79 -0.05
C ARG A 191 -15.33 -0.18 1.07
N ILE A 192 -14.41 -1.07 1.43
CA ILE A 192 -14.64 -2.16 2.38
C ILE A 192 -14.72 -1.58 3.78
N ARG A 193 -15.83 -1.83 4.49
CA ARG A 193 -16.09 -1.31 5.85
C ARG A 193 -15.70 -2.28 6.96
N SER A 194 -15.76 -3.57 6.68
CA SER A 194 -15.48 -4.65 7.63
C SER A 194 -15.06 -5.93 6.90
N LEU A 195 -14.39 -6.82 7.62
CA LEU A 195 -13.96 -8.13 7.15
C LEU A 195 -14.71 -9.20 7.93
N ALA A 196 -15.28 -10.18 7.23
CA ALA A 196 -15.98 -11.29 7.87
C ALA A 196 -14.99 -12.25 8.55
N ARG A 197 -15.40 -12.85 9.68
CA ARG A 197 -14.62 -13.91 10.34
C ARG A 197 -14.35 -15.04 9.34
N ASN A 198 -13.10 -15.48 9.23
CA ASN A 198 -12.64 -16.46 8.24
C ASN A 198 -12.69 -16.03 6.76
N VAL A 199 -12.78 -14.73 6.43
CA VAL A 199 -12.65 -14.27 5.03
C VAL A 199 -11.33 -14.70 4.38
N PHE A 200 -10.24 -14.74 5.16
CA PHE A 200 -8.91 -15.16 4.73
C PHE A 200 -8.62 -16.67 4.87
N ALA A 201 -9.65 -17.51 5.03
CA ALA A 201 -9.47 -18.96 5.10
C ALA A 201 -8.80 -19.49 3.82
N GLY A 202 -7.82 -20.39 4.00
CA GLY A 202 -7.07 -21.04 2.91
C GLY A 202 -5.79 -20.33 2.48
N MET A 203 -5.63 -19.03 2.74
CA MET A 203 -4.46 -18.24 2.31
C MET A 203 -3.24 -18.38 3.23
N ILE A 204 -2.82 -19.63 3.45
CA ILE A 204 -1.71 -19.97 4.37
C ILE A 204 -0.33 -19.49 3.90
N ARG A 205 -0.18 -19.11 2.62
CA ARG A 205 1.08 -18.64 2.01
C ARG A 205 1.13 -17.12 1.78
N LEU A 206 0.11 -16.37 2.19
CA LEU A 206 0.06 -14.93 1.97
C LEU A 206 1.17 -14.24 2.74
N LYS A 207 2.01 -13.48 2.05
CA LYS A 207 3.13 -12.68 2.60
C LYS A 207 2.77 -11.20 2.69
N GLU A 208 1.97 -10.71 1.75
CA GLU A 208 1.63 -9.29 1.62
C GLU A 208 0.13 -9.06 1.39
N LEU A 209 -0.45 -8.14 2.17
CA LEU A 209 -1.87 -7.80 2.15
C LEU A 209 -2.06 -6.28 2.16
N HIS A 210 -2.61 -5.76 1.06
CA HIS A 210 -2.95 -4.34 0.89
C HIS A 210 -4.45 -4.11 1.15
N LEU A 211 -4.76 -3.31 2.16
CA LEU A 211 -6.11 -2.97 2.64
C LEU A 211 -6.27 -1.44 2.88
N GLU A 212 -5.31 -0.65 2.42
CA GLU A 212 -5.24 0.80 2.55
C GLU A 212 -6.35 1.52 1.74
N HIS A 213 -6.63 2.78 2.07
CA HIS A 213 -7.63 3.60 1.39
C HIS A 213 -9.01 2.91 1.27
N ASN A 214 -9.46 2.25 2.35
CA ASN A 214 -10.76 1.60 2.47
C ASN A 214 -11.65 2.38 3.48
N GLN A 215 -12.56 1.71 4.20
CA GLN A 215 -13.50 2.32 5.15
C GLN A 215 -13.52 1.59 6.51
N PHE A 216 -12.43 0.91 6.90
CA PHE A 216 -12.35 0.21 8.18
C PHE A 216 -12.38 1.19 9.36
N SER A 217 -13.30 1.01 10.31
CA SER A 217 -13.44 1.86 11.50
C SER A 217 -12.81 1.28 12.78
N LYS A 218 -12.58 -0.03 12.82
CA LYS A 218 -11.95 -0.75 13.94
C LYS A 218 -11.04 -1.84 13.40
N LEU A 219 -9.93 -2.08 14.10
CA LEU A 219 -9.00 -3.17 13.79
C LEU A 219 -9.01 -4.17 14.96
N ASN A 220 -9.43 -5.41 14.69
CA ASN A 220 -9.23 -6.52 15.62
C ASN A 220 -8.20 -7.50 15.02
N LEU A 221 -7.06 -7.64 15.69
CA LEU A 221 -5.97 -8.51 15.21
C LEU A 221 -6.38 -9.99 15.19
N ALA A 222 -7.37 -10.40 16.01
CA ALA A 222 -7.92 -11.76 16.00
C ALA A 222 -8.69 -12.14 14.70
N LEU A 223 -8.78 -11.25 13.71
CA LEU A 223 -9.26 -11.57 12.35
C LEU A 223 -8.21 -12.28 11.49
N PHE A 224 -6.92 -12.17 11.82
CA PHE A 224 -5.82 -12.65 10.98
C PHE A 224 -5.12 -13.98 11.37
N PRO A 225 -5.52 -14.81 12.37
CA PRO A 225 -4.74 -15.98 12.82
C PRO A 225 -4.67 -17.16 11.82
N ARG A 226 -5.21 -17.00 10.60
CA ARG A 226 -5.01 -17.93 9.48
C ARG A 226 -3.88 -17.50 8.53
N LEU A 227 -3.41 -16.25 8.63
CA LEU A 227 -2.37 -15.67 7.78
C LEU A 227 -0.97 -15.93 8.34
N VAL A 228 -0.65 -17.21 8.54
CA VAL A 228 0.55 -17.67 9.25
C VAL A 228 1.88 -17.28 8.58
N SER A 229 1.87 -16.88 7.31
CA SER A 229 3.05 -16.40 6.58
C SER A 229 3.08 -14.89 6.31
N LEU A 230 2.12 -14.10 6.82
CA LEU A 230 2.03 -12.68 6.45
C LEU A 230 3.14 -11.87 7.11
N GLN A 231 3.91 -11.16 6.28
CA GLN A 231 5.02 -10.30 6.66
C GLN A 231 4.63 -8.82 6.62
N ASN A 232 3.88 -8.41 5.59
CA ASN A 232 3.49 -7.02 5.34
C ASN A 232 1.97 -6.84 5.38
N LEU A 233 1.49 -5.96 6.26
CA LEU A 233 0.09 -5.54 6.35
C LEU A 233 -0.02 -4.01 6.20
N TYR A 234 -0.74 -3.57 5.16
CA TYR A 234 -0.96 -2.16 4.83
C TYR A 234 -2.44 -1.79 5.10
N LEU A 235 -2.68 -0.90 6.06
CA LEU A 235 -4.00 -0.46 6.53
C LEU A 235 -4.15 1.07 6.56
N GLN A 236 -3.19 1.79 6.00
CA GLN A 236 -3.14 3.26 5.99
C GLN A 236 -4.34 3.91 5.28
N TRP A 237 -4.63 5.16 5.64
CA TRP A 237 -5.74 5.97 5.08
C TRP A 237 -7.11 5.28 5.15
N ASN A 238 -7.36 4.54 6.24
CA ASN A 238 -8.68 4.04 6.62
C ASN A 238 -9.33 5.01 7.63
N LYS A 239 -10.23 4.54 8.48
CA LYS A 239 -10.91 5.30 9.55
C LYS A 239 -10.75 4.63 10.91
N ILE A 240 -9.67 3.85 11.10
CA ILE A 240 -9.49 3.03 12.30
C ILE A 240 -9.31 3.98 13.47
N SER A 241 -10.28 4.04 14.40
CA SER A 241 -10.16 4.83 15.62
C SER A 241 -9.70 4.00 16.83
N VAL A 242 -9.92 2.69 16.76
CA VAL A 242 -9.62 1.74 17.83
C VAL A 242 -8.95 0.49 17.26
N ILE A 243 -7.80 0.12 17.82
CA ILE A 243 -7.13 -1.17 17.63
C ILE A 243 -7.33 -2.01 18.88
N GLY A 244 -7.63 -3.30 18.72
CA GLY A 244 -7.75 -4.23 19.84
C GLY A 244 -7.37 -5.67 19.51
N GLN A 245 -7.16 -6.44 20.57
CA GLN A 245 -6.88 -7.87 20.55
C GLN A 245 -7.85 -8.56 21.51
N THR A 246 -8.83 -9.30 20.98
CA THR A 246 -9.89 -9.95 21.79
C THR A 246 -9.59 -11.40 22.16
N MET A 247 -8.35 -11.87 21.99
CA MET A 247 -7.93 -13.26 22.20
C MET A 247 -6.40 -13.33 22.36
N SER A 248 -5.89 -14.22 23.21
CA SER A 248 -4.46 -14.49 23.34
C SER A 248 -3.98 -15.41 22.21
N TRP A 249 -3.06 -14.94 21.38
CA TRP A 249 -2.42 -15.69 20.29
C TRP A 249 -1.12 -14.98 19.85
N THR A 250 -0.31 -15.63 19.02
CA THR A 250 0.98 -15.08 18.54
C THR A 250 1.07 -15.13 17.02
N TRP A 251 1.51 -14.03 16.41
CA TRP A 251 1.67 -13.80 14.99
C TRP A 251 3.15 -13.62 14.63
N SER A 252 3.92 -14.70 14.78
CA SER A 252 5.39 -14.68 14.66
C SER A 252 5.96 -14.32 13.28
N SER A 253 5.12 -14.13 12.26
CA SER A 253 5.50 -13.82 10.88
C SER A 253 5.39 -12.33 10.51
N LEU A 254 4.60 -11.52 11.23
CA LEU A 254 4.38 -10.13 10.86
C LEU A 254 5.61 -9.27 11.15
N GLN A 255 6.11 -8.60 10.12
CA GLN A 255 7.32 -7.76 10.17
C GLN A 255 7.02 -6.27 9.94
N ARG A 256 5.97 -5.95 9.17
CA ARG A 256 5.56 -4.58 8.86
C ARG A 256 4.06 -4.38 9.04
N LEU A 257 3.71 -3.32 9.74
CA LEU A 257 2.34 -2.85 9.94
C LEU A 257 2.27 -1.33 9.66
N ASP A 258 1.59 -0.94 8.59
CA ASP A 258 1.32 0.46 8.26
C ASP A 258 -0.11 0.83 8.63
N LEU A 259 -0.26 1.77 9.56
CA LEU A 259 -1.51 2.29 10.08
C LEU A 259 -1.60 3.82 9.89
N SER A 260 -0.73 4.41 9.06
CA SER A 260 -0.68 5.86 8.87
C SER A 260 -1.98 6.46 8.34
N GLY A 261 -2.25 7.73 8.63
CA GLY A 261 -3.42 8.46 8.11
C GLY A 261 -4.78 7.88 8.54
N ASN A 262 -4.84 7.23 9.71
CA ASN A 262 -6.07 6.72 10.32
C ASN A 262 -6.60 7.70 11.37
N GLU A 263 -7.55 7.26 12.20
CA GLU A 263 -8.20 8.08 13.23
C GLU A 263 -7.86 7.58 14.66
N ILE A 264 -6.74 6.87 14.85
CA ILE A 264 -6.45 6.13 16.09
C ILE A 264 -6.26 7.10 17.26
N GLU A 265 -7.14 7.02 18.26
CA GLU A 265 -7.10 7.84 19.48
C GLU A 265 -6.46 7.08 20.64
N ALA A 266 -6.73 5.77 20.77
CA ALA A 266 -6.17 4.89 21.80
C ALA A 266 -6.14 3.41 21.38
N PHE A 267 -5.35 2.62 22.11
CA PHE A 267 -5.30 1.15 22.01
C PHE A 267 -6.26 0.51 23.03
N SER A 268 -6.90 -0.60 22.67
CA SER A 268 -7.81 -1.34 23.56
C SER A 268 -7.05 -2.17 24.60
N GLY A 269 -6.51 -1.50 25.62
CA GLY A 269 -5.71 -2.10 26.67
C GLY A 269 -4.21 -2.22 26.32
N PRO A 270 -3.38 -2.61 27.29
CA PRO A 270 -1.92 -2.61 27.17
C PRO A 270 -1.38 -3.71 26.24
N SER A 271 -2.03 -4.88 26.20
CA SER A 271 -1.52 -6.07 25.51
C SER A 271 -1.62 -6.05 23.97
N VAL A 272 -2.13 -4.98 23.34
CA VAL A 272 -2.57 -5.00 21.93
C VAL A 272 -1.50 -5.45 20.93
N PHE A 273 -0.21 -5.15 21.17
CA PHE A 273 0.90 -5.58 20.31
C PHE A 273 1.66 -6.81 20.83
N GLN A 274 1.31 -7.38 21.99
CA GLN A 274 1.95 -8.59 22.52
C GLN A 274 1.75 -9.81 21.59
N CYS A 275 0.70 -9.80 20.74
CA CYS A 275 0.53 -10.82 19.71
C CYS A 275 1.50 -10.68 18.51
N VAL A 276 2.25 -9.59 18.33
CA VAL A 276 3.15 -9.37 17.18
C VAL A 276 4.62 -9.16 17.60
N PRO A 277 5.25 -10.11 18.33
CA PRO A 277 6.56 -9.92 18.94
C PRO A 277 7.72 -9.70 17.96
N ASN A 278 7.54 -10.12 16.69
CA ASN A 278 8.54 -10.01 15.63
C ASN A 278 8.33 -8.80 14.71
N LEU A 279 7.43 -7.87 15.08
CA LEU A 279 7.18 -6.65 14.33
C LEU A 279 8.45 -5.79 14.30
N GLN A 280 8.93 -5.48 13.09
CA GLN A 280 10.13 -4.68 12.86
C GLN A 280 9.81 -3.24 12.50
N ARG A 281 8.71 -3.03 11.74
CA ARG A 281 8.34 -1.72 11.21
C ARG A 281 6.91 -1.38 11.55
N LEU A 282 6.71 -0.27 12.24
CA LEU A 282 5.40 0.23 12.63
C LEU A 282 5.26 1.70 12.21
N ASN A 283 4.30 1.98 11.33
CA ASN A 283 3.94 3.35 10.98
C ASN A 283 2.59 3.72 11.62
N LEU A 284 2.60 4.72 12.49
CA LEU A 284 1.42 5.31 13.16
C LEU A 284 1.25 6.81 12.81
N ASP A 285 1.90 7.32 11.76
CA ASP A 285 1.85 8.72 11.34
C ASP A 285 0.43 9.23 11.08
N SER A 286 0.21 10.54 11.25
CA SER A 286 -1.05 11.21 10.90
C SER A 286 -2.29 10.55 11.51
N ASN A 287 -2.20 10.15 12.77
CA ASN A 287 -3.29 9.61 13.59
C ASN A 287 -3.69 10.63 14.68
N LYS A 288 -4.48 10.21 15.67
CA LYS A 288 -4.99 11.05 16.77
C LYS A 288 -4.42 10.64 18.15
N LEU A 289 -3.23 10.03 18.20
CA LEU A 289 -2.61 9.63 19.47
C LEU A 289 -2.19 10.86 20.28
N THR A 290 -2.55 10.89 21.57
CA THR A 290 -2.13 11.94 22.53
C THR A 290 -0.94 11.51 23.38
N PHE A 291 -0.86 10.23 23.75
CA PHE A 291 0.29 9.62 24.43
C PHE A 291 0.37 8.12 24.11
N ILE A 292 1.46 7.46 24.52
CA ILE A 292 1.60 5.99 24.48
C ILE A 292 2.05 5.53 25.87
N GLY A 293 1.29 4.62 26.48
CA GLY A 293 1.58 4.06 27.80
C GLY A 293 2.74 3.08 27.81
N GLN A 294 3.41 2.93 28.96
CA GLN A 294 4.62 2.12 29.13
C GLN A 294 4.46 0.69 28.60
N GLU A 295 3.38 -0.01 28.98
CA GLU A 295 3.16 -1.41 28.62
C GLU A 295 3.02 -1.66 27.10
N ILE A 296 2.59 -0.66 26.33
CA ILE A 296 2.58 -0.72 24.86
C ILE A 296 4.01 -0.61 24.33
N LEU A 297 4.82 0.31 24.88
CA LEU A 297 6.22 0.51 24.50
C LEU A 297 7.09 -0.71 24.85
N ASP A 298 6.81 -1.35 25.99
CA ASP A 298 7.48 -2.59 26.43
C ASP A 298 7.18 -3.77 25.51
N SER A 299 6.04 -3.77 24.80
CA SER A 299 5.69 -4.79 23.82
C SER A 299 6.40 -4.62 22.46
N TRP A 300 7.02 -3.46 22.20
CA TRP A 300 7.67 -3.12 20.93
C TRP A 300 9.12 -3.64 20.82
N ILE A 301 9.34 -4.87 21.26
CA ILE A 301 10.67 -5.48 21.50
C ILE A 301 11.56 -5.64 20.25
N SER A 302 10.98 -5.71 19.05
CA SER A 302 11.69 -6.02 17.80
C SER A 302 11.74 -4.86 16.79
N LEU A 303 11.22 -3.68 17.15
CA LEU A 303 11.16 -2.55 16.21
C LEU A 303 12.56 -2.06 15.81
N ASN A 304 12.75 -1.84 14.51
CA ASN A 304 13.90 -1.18 13.90
C ASN A 304 13.52 0.03 13.02
N ASP A 305 12.22 0.29 12.84
CA ASP A 305 11.66 1.38 12.04
C ASP A 305 10.32 1.83 12.68
N ILE A 306 10.24 3.07 13.17
CA ILE A 306 9.06 3.60 13.88
C ILE A 306 8.73 5.03 13.42
N SER A 307 7.49 5.26 13.00
CA SER A 307 7.00 6.59 12.60
C SER A 307 5.77 7.00 13.41
N LEU A 308 5.80 8.23 13.92
CA LEU A 308 4.89 8.79 14.94
C LEU A 308 4.52 10.27 14.65
N ALA A 309 4.89 10.78 13.48
CA ALA A 309 4.71 12.17 13.08
C ALA A 309 3.22 12.53 12.90
N GLY A 310 2.87 13.82 13.00
CA GLY A 310 1.52 14.30 12.70
C GLY A 310 0.39 13.78 13.62
N ASN A 311 0.72 13.20 14.77
CA ASN A 311 -0.21 12.87 15.85
C ASN A 311 -0.44 14.09 16.77
N ILE A 312 -1.43 14.00 17.66
CA ILE A 312 -1.84 15.11 18.56
C ILE A 312 -1.17 15.01 19.96
N TRP A 313 0.15 14.83 19.98
CA TRP A 313 0.91 14.57 21.20
C TRP A 313 0.70 15.61 22.31
N GLU A 314 0.25 15.14 23.48
CA GLU A 314 0.10 15.94 24.69
C GLU A 314 1.40 15.91 25.49
N CYS A 315 2.15 17.01 25.46
CA CYS A 315 3.39 17.18 26.19
C CYS A 315 3.15 17.53 27.67
N SER A 316 2.43 16.65 28.35
CA SER A 316 2.30 16.57 29.81
C SER A 316 3.19 15.44 30.36
N ARG A 317 3.04 15.07 31.65
CA ARG A 317 3.76 13.94 32.24
C ARG A 317 3.49 12.60 31.54
N ASN A 318 2.39 12.47 30.80
CA ASN A 318 2.04 11.24 30.08
C ASN A 318 2.97 10.95 28.88
N ILE A 319 3.65 11.97 28.34
CA ILE A 319 4.60 11.78 27.23
C ILE A 319 5.94 11.16 27.68
N CYS A 320 6.19 11.06 28.99
CA CYS A 320 7.50 10.73 29.54
C CYS A 320 7.95 9.29 29.23
N SER A 321 7.05 8.32 29.27
CA SER A 321 7.35 6.94 28.85
C SER A 321 7.78 6.90 27.38
N LEU A 322 7.03 7.56 26.50
CA LEU A 322 7.35 7.64 25.07
C LEU A 322 8.69 8.33 24.83
N VAL A 323 8.95 9.47 25.47
CA VAL A 323 10.23 10.20 25.31
C VAL A 323 11.42 9.44 25.89
N ASN A 324 11.24 8.64 26.95
CA ASN A 324 12.29 7.78 27.48
C ASN A 324 12.58 6.58 26.56
N TRP A 325 11.54 5.91 26.05
CA TRP A 325 11.68 4.85 25.04
C TRP A 325 12.33 5.39 23.76
N LEU A 326 11.92 6.57 23.29
CA LEU A 326 12.55 7.26 22.15
C LEU A 326 14.03 7.57 22.42
N LYS A 327 14.46 7.86 23.65
CA LYS A 327 15.88 8.09 23.96
C LYS A 327 16.74 6.82 23.94
N SER A 328 16.16 5.65 24.24
CA SER A 328 16.86 4.36 24.21
C SER A 328 16.75 3.64 22.85
N PHE A 329 15.75 3.97 22.04
CA PHE A 329 15.51 3.38 20.72
C PHE A 329 16.65 3.66 19.73
N LYS A 330 17.19 2.60 19.12
CA LYS A 330 18.35 2.65 18.20
C LYS A 330 18.00 2.46 16.72
N GLY A 331 16.72 2.27 16.39
CA GLY A 331 16.27 2.08 15.01
C GLY A 331 16.06 3.38 14.24
N LEU A 332 15.54 3.26 13.02
CA LEU A 332 15.10 4.38 12.20
C LEU A 332 13.83 5.02 12.80
N ARG A 333 13.79 6.35 12.80
CA ARG A 333 12.62 7.16 13.14
C ARG A 333 12.69 8.51 12.45
N GLU A 334 11.55 9.19 12.32
CA GLU A 334 11.56 10.62 12.01
C GLU A 334 11.80 11.48 13.27
N ASN A 335 12.43 12.65 13.07
CA ASN A 335 12.60 13.68 14.12
C ASN A 335 11.43 14.69 14.17
N THR A 336 10.35 14.44 13.42
CA THR A 336 9.16 15.29 13.18
C THR A 336 8.06 15.12 14.25
N ILE A 337 8.39 14.49 15.38
CA ILE A 337 7.48 14.25 16.50
C ILE A 337 7.35 15.53 17.33
N ILE A 338 6.24 16.25 17.15
CA ILE A 338 5.97 17.57 17.77
C ILE A 338 4.78 17.53 18.74
N CYS A 339 4.82 18.37 19.78
CA CYS A 339 3.71 18.59 20.69
C CYS A 339 2.54 19.30 19.97
N ALA A 340 1.31 18.83 20.19
CA ALA A 340 0.08 19.52 19.79
C ALA A 340 -0.54 20.30 20.97
N SER A 341 -0.31 19.86 22.20
CA SER A 341 -0.75 20.50 23.44
C SER A 341 0.30 20.35 24.55
N PRO A 342 0.29 21.18 25.60
CA PRO A 342 -0.52 22.40 25.76
C PRO A 342 -0.05 23.51 24.81
N LYS A 343 -0.78 24.65 24.75
CA LYS A 343 -0.60 25.67 23.71
C LYS A 343 0.80 26.29 23.70
N GLU A 344 1.41 26.36 24.88
CA GLU A 344 2.72 26.96 25.15
C GLU A 344 3.86 26.12 24.59
N LEU A 345 3.60 24.85 24.26
CA LEU A 345 4.55 23.90 23.67
C LEU A 345 4.19 23.52 22.22
N GLN A 346 3.09 24.07 21.66
CA GLN A 346 2.57 23.64 20.37
C GLN A 346 3.58 23.86 19.24
N GLY A 347 3.92 22.79 18.51
CA GLY A 347 4.92 22.79 17.43
C GLY A 347 6.37 22.53 17.88
N VAL A 348 6.66 22.49 19.18
CA VAL A 348 7.99 22.12 19.72
C VAL A 348 8.18 20.60 19.59
N ASN A 349 9.40 20.13 19.29
CA ASN A 349 9.72 18.70 19.30
C ASN A 349 9.51 18.10 20.70
N VAL A 350 8.90 16.91 20.80
CA VAL A 350 8.52 16.30 22.10
C VAL A 350 9.72 16.02 23.02
N ILE A 351 10.90 15.71 22.46
CA ILE A 351 12.12 15.43 23.22
C ILE A 351 12.71 16.73 23.79
N ASP A 352 12.72 17.80 22.98
CA ASP A 352 13.19 19.12 23.39
C ASP A 352 12.22 19.80 24.36
N ALA A 353 10.92 19.62 24.20
CA ALA A 353 9.90 20.07 25.15
C ALA A 353 10.13 19.45 26.54
N VAL A 354 10.28 18.12 26.61
CA VAL A 354 10.59 17.41 27.87
C VAL A 354 11.91 17.88 28.50
N LYS A 355 12.94 18.14 27.68
CA LYS A 355 14.25 18.59 28.13
C LYS A 355 14.23 20.03 28.67
N ASN A 356 13.66 20.96 27.90
CA ASN A 356 13.76 22.39 28.17
C ASN A 356 12.77 22.85 29.26
N TYR A 357 11.59 22.23 29.32
CA TYR A 357 10.55 22.55 30.31
C TYR A 357 10.52 21.56 31.50
N SER A 358 11.51 20.66 31.60
CA SER A 358 11.69 19.71 32.70
C SER A 358 10.45 18.84 33.03
N ILE A 359 9.61 18.55 32.02
CA ILE A 359 8.25 18.01 32.15
C ILE A 359 8.20 16.70 32.97
N CYS A 360 9.21 15.84 32.76
CA CYS A 360 9.32 14.53 33.42
C CYS A 360 10.05 14.57 34.77
N GLY A 361 10.59 15.73 35.15
CA GLY A 361 11.46 15.91 36.32
C GLY A 361 12.72 15.04 36.28
N LYS A 362 13.37 14.96 37.45
CA LYS A 362 14.08 13.74 37.86
C LYS A 362 13.14 13.00 38.82
N SER A 363 13.22 11.67 38.89
CA SER A 363 12.55 10.94 39.97
C SER A 363 13.27 11.22 41.28
N THR A 364 12.83 12.24 42.00
CA THR A 364 13.30 12.54 43.37
C THR A 364 12.71 11.51 44.32
N THR A 365 13.31 10.32 44.33
CA THR A 365 13.10 9.28 45.34
C THR A 365 13.81 9.66 46.65
N GLU A 366 13.67 10.93 47.05
CA GLU A 366 14.10 11.44 48.34
C GLU A 366 12.98 11.23 49.34
N ARG A 367 13.33 10.76 50.54
CA ARG A 367 12.35 10.43 51.58
C ARG A 367 11.64 11.70 52.07
N PHE A 368 10.35 11.57 52.34
CA PHE A 368 9.69 12.43 53.31
C PHE A 368 10.23 12.11 54.72
N GLU A 369 11.36 12.71 55.10
CA GLU A 369 11.77 12.79 56.51
C GLU A 369 11.17 14.07 57.13
N LEU A 370 10.24 13.85 58.07
CA LEU A 370 9.36 14.86 58.65
C LEU A 370 10.08 15.67 59.75
N ALA A 371 10.84 16.69 59.36
CA ALA A 371 11.56 17.56 60.30
C ALA A 371 10.96 18.97 60.39
N ARG A 372 10.60 19.41 61.61
CA ARG A 372 10.19 20.79 61.93
C ARG A 372 11.42 21.69 62.10
N ALA A 373 11.37 22.93 61.61
CA ALA A 373 11.46 24.17 62.42
C ALA A 373 11.74 25.42 61.56
N LEU A 374 11.19 26.58 61.97
CA LEU A 374 11.68 27.90 61.55
C LEU A 374 12.81 28.37 62.47
N PRO A 375 13.75 29.16 61.95
CA PRO A 375 14.33 30.27 62.70
C PRO A 375 13.99 31.63 62.06
N LYS A 376 13.75 32.66 62.89
CA LYS A 376 13.80 34.08 62.46
C LYS A 376 15.25 34.58 62.50
N PRO A 377 15.63 35.58 61.67
CA PRO A 377 17.00 36.12 61.63
C PRO A 377 17.18 37.36 62.52
N THR A 378 18.38 37.55 63.11
CA THR A 378 18.94 38.88 63.44
C THR A 378 20.45 38.89 63.75
N PHE A 379 21.11 39.99 63.33
CA PHE A 379 22.31 40.64 63.88
C PHE A 379 23.73 40.02 63.88
N LYS A 380 24.65 40.79 63.28
CA LYS A 380 26.09 40.99 63.60
C LYS A 380 26.21 42.34 64.39
N PRO A 381 27.38 42.94 64.77
CA PRO A 381 28.79 42.63 64.43
C PRO A 381 29.86 42.87 65.55
N LYS A 382 31.13 42.56 65.20
CA LYS A 382 32.45 43.16 65.60
C LYS A 382 33.51 42.08 65.89
N LEU A 383 34.83 42.31 65.89
CA LEU A 383 35.73 43.12 65.01
C LEU A 383 37.20 42.88 65.45
N SER A 384 38.06 42.20 64.67
CA SER A 384 39.53 42.24 64.87
C SER A 384 40.36 41.70 63.68
N ARG A 385 41.61 42.19 63.58
CA ARG A 385 42.77 41.87 62.68
C ARG A 385 44.05 42.17 63.51
N PRO A 386 45.33 42.11 63.03
CA PRO A 386 45.91 41.78 61.71
C PRO A 386 46.53 40.33 61.73
N LYS A 387 47.71 39.90 61.21
CA LYS A 387 48.93 40.45 60.55
C LYS A 387 49.58 39.37 59.65
N HIS A 388 50.13 39.77 58.49
CA HIS A 388 51.40 39.30 57.83
C HIS A 388 51.57 37.79 57.46
N ASP A 389 52.45 37.36 56.54
CA ASP A 389 53.44 38.07 55.68
C ASP A 389 53.73 37.36 54.32
N SER A 390 54.40 38.10 53.41
CA SER A 390 55.49 37.78 52.43
C SER A 390 55.97 36.33 52.19
N LYS A 391 56.62 35.92 51.05
CA LYS A 391 57.20 36.58 49.85
C LYS A 391 57.51 35.54 48.71
N ALA A 392 57.97 36.00 47.54
CA ALA A 392 58.57 35.17 46.45
C ALA A 392 60.11 35.36 46.35
N PRO A 393 60.87 34.52 45.58
CA PRO A 393 61.40 34.95 44.26
C PRO A 393 61.59 33.82 43.19
N LEU A 394 62.34 34.11 42.09
CA LEU A 394 62.56 33.34 40.83
C LEU A 394 64.08 33.24 40.46
N PRO A 395 64.52 32.62 39.33
CA PRO A 395 64.24 31.30 38.76
C PRO A 395 65.53 30.41 38.78
N PRO A 396 66.47 30.28 37.78
CA PRO A 396 66.49 30.34 36.29
C PRO A 396 67.09 29.09 35.54
N THR A 397 66.82 28.95 34.22
CA THR A 397 67.65 28.27 33.15
C THR A 397 67.99 26.74 33.24
N VAL A 398 68.20 25.94 32.15
CA VAL A 398 68.15 26.08 30.66
C VAL A 398 67.59 24.78 30.03
N GLY A 399 66.80 24.91 28.92
CA GLY A 399 66.72 23.95 27.80
C GLY A 399 65.85 22.68 27.94
N ALA A 400 65.38 22.03 26.86
CA ALA A 400 65.30 22.43 25.44
C ALA A 400 64.34 21.51 24.63
N ALA A 401 64.01 21.92 23.39
CA ALA A 401 63.31 21.18 22.32
C ALA A 401 61.75 21.11 22.30
N GLU A 402 61.24 21.28 21.08
CA GLU A 402 59.85 21.36 20.57
C GLU A 402 59.28 19.94 20.22
N PRO A 403 58.13 19.74 19.52
CA PRO A 403 57.09 20.66 18.99
C PRO A 403 55.64 20.27 19.43
N SER A 404 54.53 20.92 19.04
CA SER A 404 54.19 22.18 18.32
C SER A 404 52.69 22.46 18.48
N SER A 405 52.20 23.69 18.22
CA SER A 405 50.77 23.99 18.07
C SER A 405 50.46 24.96 16.92
N GLU A 406 49.23 24.88 16.42
CA GLU A 406 48.54 25.69 15.38
C GLU A 406 48.51 27.22 15.66
N PRO A 407 47.96 28.08 14.74
CA PRO A 407 47.92 28.07 13.26
C PRO A 407 48.28 29.47 12.65
N GLU A 408 48.32 29.63 11.30
CA GLU A 408 47.56 30.71 10.61
C GLU A 408 47.53 30.63 9.06
N HIS A 409 46.61 31.42 8.48
CA HIS A 409 46.36 31.79 7.07
C HIS A 409 47.00 31.00 5.91
N ASP A 410 46.13 30.38 5.10
CA ASP A 410 46.15 30.58 3.65
C ASP A 410 44.71 30.54 3.11
N THR A 411 44.27 31.55 2.35
CA THR A 411 42.84 31.76 2.02
C THR A 411 42.61 32.07 0.54
N GLU A 412 41.50 31.53 0.02
CA GLU A 412 40.89 31.86 -1.29
C GLU A 412 41.70 31.63 -2.57
N HIS A 413 41.72 30.38 -3.06
CA HIS A 413 41.73 30.13 -4.52
C HIS A 413 40.98 28.87 -5.01
N ILE A 414 40.55 27.98 -4.11
CA ILE A 414 40.00 26.64 -4.45
C ILE A 414 38.45 26.64 -4.64
N SER A 415 37.78 27.79 -4.41
CA SER A 415 36.32 27.95 -4.52
C SER A 415 35.83 28.13 -5.97
N PHE A 416 36.47 29.01 -6.75
CA PHE A 416 35.96 29.48 -8.04
C PHE A 416 35.70 28.36 -9.07
N HIS A 417 36.65 27.44 -9.28
CA HIS A 417 36.49 26.38 -10.27
C HIS A 417 35.30 25.44 -9.97
N LYS A 418 34.96 25.24 -8.70
CA LYS A 418 33.80 24.41 -8.31
C LYS A 418 32.48 25.16 -8.52
N ILE A 419 32.45 26.47 -8.27
CA ILE A 419 31.28 27.33 -8.54
C ILE A 419 31.03 27.44 -10.05
N ILE A 420 32.08 27.60 -10.86
CA ILE A 420 32.01 27.62 -12.33
C ILE A 420 31.55 26.25 -12.88
N ALA A 421 32.12 25.14 -12.40
CA ALA A 421 31.69 23.81 -12.81
C ALA A 421 30.22 23.54 -12.44
N GLY A 422 29.79 23.94 -11.25
CA GLY A 422 28.40 23.82 -10.80
C GLY A 422 27.42 24.66 -11.62
N SER A 423 27.75 25.92 -11.91
CA SER A 423 26.88 26.81 -12.71
C SER A 423 26.80 26.37 -14.17
N VAL A 424 27.91 25.91 -14.78
CA VAL A 424 27.94 25.33 -16.12
C VAL A 424 27.12 24.04 -16.20
N ALA A 425 27.27 23.13 -15.22
CA ALA A 425 26.47 21.91 -15.16
C ALA A 425 24.97 22.20 -15.02
N LEU A 426 24.60 23.20 -14.21
CA LEU A 426 23.21 23.63 -14.04
C LEU A 426 22.65 24.25 -15.34
N PHE A 427 23.41 25.14 -16.00
CA PHE A 427 23.05 25.68 -17.32
C PHE A 427 22.87 24.60 -18.38
N LEU A 428 23.79 23.62 -18.45
CA LEU A 428 23.69 22.50 -19.38
C LEU A 428 22.46 21.62 -19.09
N SER A 429 22.13 21.38 -17.81
CA SER A 429 20.92 20.64 -17.43
C SER A 429 19.64 21.37 -17.86
N VAL A 430 19.58 22.69 -17.70
CA VAL A 430 18.45 23.53 -18.16
C VAL A 430 18.38 23.54 -19.69
N LEU A 431 19.51 23.63 -20.39
CA LEU A 431 19.56 23.52 -21.85
C LEU A 431 19.05 22.17 -22.36
N VAL A 432 19.46 21.06 -21.73
CA VAL A 432 18.95 19.72 -22.07
C VAL A 432 17.45 19.61 -21.79
N ILE A 433 16.95 20.13 -20.66
CA ILE A 433 15.52 20.15 -20.35
C ILE A 433 14.74 20.99 -21.38
N LEU A 434 15.22 22.18 -21.74
CA LEU A 434 14.60 23.03 -22.76
C LEU A 434 14.62 22.38 -24.15
N LEU A 435 15.70 21.69 -24.51
CA LEU A 435 15.81 20.96 -25.78
C LEU A 435 14.88 19.74 -25.82
N VAL A 436 14.76 18.99 -24.72
CA VAL A 436 13.78 17.90 -24.57
C VAL A 436 12.35 18.44 -24.64
N ILE A 437 12.05 19.58 -24.02
CA ILE A 437 10.75 20.26 -24.12
C ILE A 437 10.49 20.69 -25.58
N TYR A 438 11.45 21.34 -26.24
CA TYR A 438 11.33 21.80 -27.63
C TYR A 438 11.10 20.63 -28.61
N VAL A 439 11.89 19.55 -28.49
CA VAL A 439 11.70 18.32 -29.27
C VAL A 439 10.35 17.68 -28.98
N SER A 440 9.90 17.64 -27.72
CA SER A 440 8.57 17.14 -27.37
C SER A 440 7.45 18.00 -27.95
N TRP A 441 7.61 19.33 -27.96
CA TRP A 441 6.66 20.28 -28.57
C TRP A 441 6.57 20.07 -30.10
N LYS A 442 7.73 19.97 -30.76
CA LYS A 442 7.85 19.84 -32.22
C LYS A 442 7.45 18.46 -32.74
N ARG A 443 7.63 17.40 -31.93
CA ARG A 443 7.34 16.01 -32.31
C ARG A 443 5.97 15.50 -31.82
N TYR A 444 5.38 16.09 -30.76
CA TYR A 444 4.10 15.67 -30.18
C TYR A 444 3.16 16.83 -29.74
N PRO A 445 2.78 17.76 -30.66
CA PRO A 445 1.98 18.94 -30.32
C PRO A 445 0.57 18.61 -29.77
N ALA A 446 0.01 17.44 -30.08
CA ALA A 446 -1.29 17.02 -29.55
C ALA A 446 -1.24 16.69 -28.04
N SER A 447 -0.18 16.02 -27.59
CA SER A 447 -0.02 15.58 -26.20
C SER A 447 0.08 16.76 -25.22
N MET A 448 0.79 17.82 -25.62
CA MET A 448 0.95 19.02 -24.79
C MET A 448 -0.35 19.83 -24.64
N LYS A 449 -1.18 19.92 -25.70
CA LYS A 449 -2.53 20.51 -25.62
C LYS A 449 -3.41 19.73 -24.63
N GLN A 450 -3.33 18.41 -24.62
CA GLN A 450 -4.06 17.58 -23.66
C GLN A 450 -3.57 17.80 -22.20
N LEU A 451 -2.27 18.08 -21.99
CA LEU A 451 -1.72 18.39 -20.68
C LEU A 451 -2.23 19.74 -20.14
N GLN A 452 -2.28 20.78 -20.98
CA GLN A 452 -2.87 22.08 -20.63
C GLN A 452 -4.38 21.96 -20.34
N GLN A 453 -5.14 21.21 -21.14
CA GLN A 453 -6.56 20.95 -20.86
C GLN A 453 -6.75 20.23 -19.51
N ARG A 454 -5.88 19.27 -19.16
CA ARG A 454 -5.90 18.60 -17.85
C ARG A 454 -5.61 19.55 -16.69
N SER A 455 -4.73 20.55 -16.84
CA SER A 455 -4.43 21.53 -15.78
C SER A 455 -5.59 22.52 -15.58
N LEU A 456 -6.20 23.02 -16.66
CA LEU A 456 -7.39 23.86 -16.63
C LEU A 456 -8.58 23.14 -16.00
N MET A 457 -8.85 21.89 -16.40
CA MET A 457 -9.91 21.06 -15.82
C MET A 457 -9.69 20.77 -14.32
N ARG A 458 -8.42 20.62 -13.88
CA ARG A 458 -8.10 20.55 -12.44
C ARG A 458 -8.42 21.86 -11.71
N ARG A 459 -8.10 23.03 -12.29
CA ARG A 459 -8.47 24.35 -11.71
C ARG A 459 -9.99 24.54 -11.61
N HIS A 460 -10.76 24.23 -12.66
CA HIS A 460 -12.23 24.31 -12.62
C HIS A 460 -12.85 23.34 -11.60
N ARG A 461 -12.35 22.09 -11.50
CA ARG A 461 -12.78 21.14 -10.46
C ARG A 461 -12.47 21.62 -9.03
N LYS A 462 -11.39 22.38 -8.83
CA LYS A 462 -11.06 22.98 -7.51
C LYS A 462 -12.06 24.09 -7.15
N LYS A 463 -12.36 25.03 -8.07
CA LYS A 463 -13.41 26.05 -7.87
C LYS A 463 -14.79 25.42 -7.59
N LYS A 464 -15.24 24.44 -8.39
CA LYS A 464 -16.57 23.80 -8.20
C LYS A 464 -16.68 22.99 -6.90
N ARG A 465 -15.55 22.57 -6.29
CA ARG A 465 -15.52 21.97 -4.94
C ARG A 465 -15.56 23.00 -3.81
N GLN A 466 -15.19 24.26 -4.04
CA GLN A 466 -15.33 25.32 -3.05
C GLN A 466 -16.76 25.84 -3.00
N SER A 467 -17.41 26.10 -4.14
CA SER A 467 -18.81 26.53 -4.18
C SER A 467 -19.76 25.50 -3.55
N LEU A 468 -19.53 24.20 -3.79
CA LEU A 468 -20.37 23.14 -3.21
C LEU A 468 -20.20 23.00 -1.68
N LYS A 469 -19.12 23.56 -1.09
CA LYS A 469 -18.92 23.59 0.38
C LYS A 469 -19.64 24.74 1.08
N GLN A 470 -20.25 25.67 0.34
CA GLN A 470 -20.98 26.82 0.90
C GLN A 470 -22.52 26.64 0.88
N MET A 471 -23.03 25.47 0.48
CA MET A 471 -24.46 25.24 0.24
C MET A 471 -24.95 23.84 0.72
N THR A 472 -24.75 23.52 1.99
CA THR A 472 -25.42 22.39 2.68
C THR A 472 -25.60 22.66 4.18
N PRO A 473 -26.84 22.82 4.69
CA PRO A 473 -27.14 22.71 6.11
C PRO A 473 -27.04 21.26 6.62
N SER A 474 -27.03 21.08 7.94
CA SER A 474 -26.89 19.78 8.62
C SER A 474 -28.21 18.99 8.70
N THR A 475 -28.14 17.68 8.43
CA THR A 475 -29.18 16.69 8.77
C THR A 475 -28.60 15.63 9.70
N GLN A 476 -29.30 15.31 10.80
CA GLN A 476 -28.82 14.38 11.82
C GLN A 476 -28.95 12.91 11.38
N GLU A 477 -28.00 12.07 11.78
CA GLU A 477 -28.06 10.61 11.63
C GLU A 477 -28.75 9.98 12.86
N PHE A 478 -29.69 9.06 12.65
CA PHE A 478 -30.32 8.29 13.72
C PHE A 478 -29.60 6.96 13.94
N TYR A 479 -29.32 6.63 15.21
CA TYR A 479 -28.60 5.43 15.63
C TYR A 479 -29.57 4.40 16.24
N VAL A 480 -29.29 3.11 16.06
CA VAL A 480 -30.02 2.01 16.71
C VAL A 480 -29.01 1.14 17.46
N ASP A 481 -29.17 1.07 18.78
CA ASP A 481 -28.31 0.27 19.66
C ASP A 481 -28.86 -1.15 19.84
N TYR A 482 -27.99 -2.15 20.05
CA TYR A 482 -28.41 -3.54 20.29
C TYR A 482 -27.60 -4.16 21.43
N LYS A 483 -28.28 -4.39 22.56
CA LYS A 483 -27.71 -5.07 23.73
C LYS A 483 -28.22 -6.51 23.80
N PRO A 484 -27.36 -7.53 23.58
CA PRO A 484 -27.70 -8.91 23.93
C PRO A 484 -27.55 -9.11 25.44
N THR A 485 -28.51 -9.79 26.06
CA THR A 485 -28.39 -10.30 27.43
C THR A 485 -27.76 -11.71 27.45
N ASN A 486 -26.99 -11.98 28.50
CA ASN A 486 -26.52 -13.29 28.92
C ASN A 486 -27.70 -14.28 29.13
N THR A 487 -27.56 -15.61 29.12
CA THR A 487 -26.42 -16.54 28.89
C THR A 487 -26.99 -17.94 28.58
N GLU A 488 -26.31 -18.78 27.77
CA GLU A 488 -25.97 -20.20 28.06
C GLU A 488 -25.38 -20.94 26.82
N THR A 489 -25.13 -22.24 26.96
CA THR A 489 -24.04 -23.01 26.33
C THR A 489 -24.25 -23.56 24.92
N SER A 490 -23.10 -23.79 24.26
CA SER A 490 -22.74 -24.68 23.15
C SER A 490 -23.74 -25.66 22.52
N GLU A 491 -23.60 -25.78 21.18
CA GLU A 491 -23.90 -26.93 20.31
C GLU A 491 -25.35 -27.45 20.19
N MET A 492 -25.99 -27.10 19.06
CA MET A 492 -26.49 -28.12 18.12
C MET A 492 -26.64 -27.58 16.68
N LEU A 493 -26.97 -28.49 15.75
CA LEU A 493 -27.08 -28.27 14.30
C LEU A 493 -28.55 -28.12 13.85
N LEU A 494 -28.70 -27.76 12.55
CA LEU A 494 -29.91 -27.84 11.72
C LEU A 494 -31.00 -26.75 11.87
N ASN A 495 -31.75 -26.64 10.77
CA ASN A 495 -32.68 -25.58 10.39
C ASN A 495 -33.75 -25.24 11.43
N GLY A 496 -33.95 -23.94 11.68
CA GLY A 496 -35.14 -23.40 12.36
C GLY A 496 -35.55 -22.04 11.78
N THR A 497 -36.73 -21.95 11.18
CA THR A 497 -37.33 -20.69 10.74
C THR A 497 -38.14 -20.06 11.86
N GLY A 498 -37.60 -19.02 12.51
CA GLY A 498 -38.31 -18.26 13.55
C GLY A 498 -39.22 -17.16 12.96
N PRO A 499 -40.41 -16.90 13.54
CA PRO A 499 -41.32 -15.86 13.07
C PRO A 499 -40.82 -14.45 13.43
N CYS A 500 -41.00 -13.49 12.51
CA CYS A 500 -40.75 -12.07 12.76
C CYS A 500 -42.09 -11.34 12.94
N THR A 501 -42.36 -10.83 14.13
CA THR A 501 -43.46 -9.88 14.38
C THR A 501 -42.99 -8.44 14.14
N TYR A 502 -43.82 -7.62 13.50
CA TYR A 502 -43.50 -6.24 13.15
C TYR A 502 -44.58 -5.30 13.70
N ASN A 503 -44.25 -4.54 14.74
CA ASN A 503 -45.11 -3.47 15.24
C ASN A 503 -44.80 -2.16 14.51
N LYS A 504 -45.85 -1.52 13.99
CA LYS A 504 -45.78 -0.29 13.19
C LYS A 504 -46.36 0.88 13.98
N SER A 505 -45.51 1.72 14.55
CA SER A 505 -45.94 2.84 15.40
C SER A 505 -46.16 4.14 14.62
N GLY A 506 -47.34 4.73 14.80
CA GLY A 506 -47.66 6.17 14.71
C GLY A 506 -47.08 6.99 13.55
N SER A 507 -47.87 7.19 12.50
CA SER A 507 -47.83 8.46 11.78
C SER A 507 -48.24 9.59 12.72
N ARG A 508 -47.54 10.73 12.68
CA ARG A 508 -47.92 11.94 13.43
C ARG A 508 -48.62 12.90 12.48
N GLU A 509 -49.75 13.44 12.92
CA GLU A 509 -50.54 14.42 12.16
C GLU A 509 -49.82 15.77 12.07
N CYS A 510 -50.13 16.55 11.04
CA CYS A 510 -49.77 17.96 10.92
C CYS A 510 -51.07 18.77 10.97
N GLU A 511 -51.18 19.69 11.92
CA GLU A 511 -52.25 20.68 11.95
C GLU A 511 -51.83 21.92 11.13
N VAL A 512 -52.72 22.30 10.20
CA VAL A 512 -52.81 23.57 9.44
C VAL A 512 -51.51 24.13 8.85
#